data_AF-A0A7R8D6X1-F1
#
_entry.id   AF-A0A7R8D6X1-F1
#
_cell.length_a   1.000
_cell.length_b   1.000
_cell.length_c   1.000
_cell.angle_alpha   90.00
_cell.angle_beta   90.00
_cell.angle_gamma   90.00
#
_symmetry.space_group_name_H-M   'P 1'
#
loop_
_entity.id
_entity.type
_entity.pdbx_description
1 polymer ?
#
loop_
_entity_poly.entity_id
_entity_poly.type
_entity_poly.pdbx_seq_one_letter_code
_entity_poly.pdbx_strand_id
1 'polypeptide(L)'
;MDDSKSIEICIDTLDKHYKEKYSLLNRRVDFYKYVQRSGADFTTFSNKTKALWTEAGLDKFSTEDQLVVRLVVGLMDRNLQKEVLKMSNPTLKDIREKCLSWEAAGIKQDLLDCKPKILQTQAKDIPKGVRVLKKVWSKSCKQVMSS
;
A
#
# COMPACT_ATOMS: atom_id res chain seq x y z
N MET A 1 31.94 -14.35 34.16
CA MET A 1 30.73 -13.73 33.57
C MET A 1 29.77 -14.88 33.30
N ASP A 2 28.49 -14.69 33.59
CA ASP A 2 27.48 -15.75 33.45
C ASP A 2 27.02 -15.80 31.99
N ASP A 3 27.65 -16.68 31.21
CA ASP A 3 27.45 -16.79 29.76
C ASP A 3 25.97 -17.02 29.39
N SER A 4 25.19 -17.61 30.30
CA SER A 4 23.76 -17.85 30.13
C SER A 4 22.96 -16.55 29.99
N LYS A 5 23.25 -15.54 30.82
CA LYS A 5 22.57 -14.24 30.76
C LYS A 5 22.92 -13.46 29.49
N SER A 6 24.14 -13.64 29.00
CA SER A 6 24.57 -13.03 27.74
C SER A 6 23.82 -13.62 26.54
N ILE A 7 23.54 -14.93 26.56
CA ILE A 7 22.79 -15.61 25.49
C ILE A 7 21.34 -15.13 25.47
N GLU A 8 20.69 -15.03 26.64
CA GLU A 8 19.31 -14.54 26.75
C GLU A 8 19.16 -13.12 26.17
N ILE A 9 20.06 -12.20 26.54
CA ILE A 9 20.05 -10.83 26.03
C ILE A 9 20.22 -10.79 24.50
N CYS A 10 21.09 -11.65 23.95
CA CYS A 10 21.27 -11.74 22.51
C CYS A 10 20.01 -12.24 21.81
N ILE A 11 19.34 -13.28 22.35
CA ILE A 11 18.09 -13.82 21.79
C ILE A 11 16.98 -12.77 21.84
N ASP A 12 16.81 -12.08 22.96
CA ASP A 12 15.80 -11.03 23.11
C ASP A 12 16.03 -9.86 22.15
N THR A 13 17.29 -9.46 21.98
CA THR A 13 17.66 -8.38 21.05
C THR A 13 17.37 -8.78 19.60
N LEU A 14 17.70 -10.02 19.23
CA LEU A 14 17.38 -10.55 17.90
C LEU A 14 15.87 -10.61 17.69
N ASP A 15 15.12 -11.17 18.64
CA ASP A 15 13.67 -11.31 18.54
C ASP A 15 12.99 -9.94 18.40
N LYS A 16 13.43 -8.93 19.18
CA LYS A 16 12.95 -7.56 19.03
C LYS A 16 13.22 -7.01 17.63
N HIS A 17 14.44 -7.14 17.12
CA HIS A 17 14.80 -6.66 15.79
C HIS A 17 13.99 -7.38 14.67
N TYR A 18 13.74 -8.68 14.81
CA TYR A 18 12.87 -9.41 13.87
C TYR A 18 11.41 -9.01 13.98
N LYS A 19 10.90 -8.74 15.19
CA LYS A 19 9.55 -8.22 15.42
C LYS A 19 9.33 -6.83 14.81
N GLU A 20 10.34 -5.97 14.83
CA GLU A 20 10.29 -4.65 14.19
C GLU A 20 10.23 -4.77 12.66
N LYS A 21 11.04 -5.65 12.06
CA LYS A 21 11.06 -5.84 10.59
C LYS A 21 9.88 -6.64 10.05
N TYR A 22 9.36 -7.58 10.85
CA TYR A 22 8.31 -8.49 10.43
C TYR A 22 7.08 -8.30 11.32
N SER A 23 6.26 -7.32 10.90
CA SER A 23 5.07 -6.87 11.61
C SER A 23 4.04 -7.98 11.82
N LEU A 24 3.16 -7.80 12.82
CA LEU A 24 2.06 -8.72 13.09
C LEU A 24 1.15 -8.91 11.86
N LEU A 25 0.92 -7.85 11.09
CA LEU A 25 0.14 -7.92 9.87
C LEU A 25 0.75 -8.90 8.86
N ASN A 26 2.08 -8.87 8.66
CA ASN A 26 2.76 -9.81 7.76
C ASN A 26 2.59 -11.26 8.21
N ARG A 27 2.78 -11.53 9.51
CA ARG A 27 2.58 -12.87 10.10
C ARG A 27 1.18 -13.41 9.88
N ARG A 28 0.18 -12.54 10.11
CA ARG A 28 -1.24 -12.86 9.92
C ARG A 28 -1.53 -13.15 8.45
N VAL A 29 -1.04 -12.30 7.55
CA VAL A 29 -1.17 -12.52 6.10
C VAL A 29 -0.55 -13.84 5.67
N ASP A 30 0.62 -14.20 6.19
CA ASP A 30 1.30 -15.44 5.85
C ASP A 30 0.57 -16.67 6.40
N PHE A 31 -0.04 -16.58 7.60
CA PHE A 31 -0.95 -17.60 8.10
C PHE A 31 -2.11 -17.86 7.13
N TYR A 32 -2.80 -16.80 6.68
CA TYR A 32 -3.94 -16.96 5.76
C TYR A 32 -3.55 -17.38 4.35
N LYS A 33 -2.29 -17.15 3.94
CA LYS A 33 -1.74 -17.63 2.67
C LYS A 33 -1.19 -19.05 2.76
N TYR A 34 -0.96 -19.57 3.96
CA TYR A 34 -0.42 -20.91 4.15
C TYR A 34 -1.47 -21.96 3.81
N VAL A 35 -1.19 -22.77 2.79
CA VAL A 35 -2.06 -23.83 2.30
C VAL A 35 -1.26 -25.13 2.22
N GLN A 36 -1.92 -26.25 2.51
CA GLN A 36 -1.32 -27.57 2.37
C GLN A 36 -0.87 -27.78 0.91
N ARG A 37 0.40 -28.12 0.72
CA ARG A 37 0.93 -28.46 -0.61
C ARG A 37 0.41 -29.83 -1.03
N SER A 38 0.20 -30.01 -2.34
CA SER A 38 -0.13 -31.33 -2.89
C SER A 38 0.97 -32.33 -2.54
N GLY A 39 0.57 -33.50 -2.00
CA GLY A 39 1.48 -34.55 -1.56
C GLY A 39 2.13 -34.34 -0.19
N ALA A 40 1.85 -33.24 0.53
CA ALA A 40 2.35 -33.03 1.88
C ALA A 40 1.49 -33.78 2.92
N ASP A 41 2.14 -34.36 3.93
CA ASP A 41 1.45 -35.01 5.03
C ASP A 41 0.63 -34.01 5.87
N PHE A 42 -0.55 -34.45 6.31
CA PHE A 42 -1.46 -33.64 7.10
C PHE A 42 -0.87 -33.29 8.48
N THR A 43 -0.10 -34.19 9.11
CA THR A 43 0.51 -33.94 10.42
C THR A 43 1.49 -32.77 10.35
N THR A 44 2.30 -32.73 9.29
CA THR A 44 3.24 -31.64 9.04
C THR A 44 2.50 -30.33 8.78
N PHE A 45 1.44 -30.37 7.95
CA PHE A 45 0.59 -29.21 7.72
C PHE A 45 -0.03 -28.68 9.02
N SER A 46 -0.67 -29.54 9.80
CA SER A 46 -1.33 -29.21 11.07
C SER A 46 -0.36 -28.61 12.09
N ASN A 47 0.81 -29.21 12.27
CA ASN A 47 1.84 -28.71 13.19
C ASN A 47 2.35 -27.34 12.76
N LYS A 48 2.58 -27.13 11.46
CA LYS A 48 3.04 -25.83 10.95
C LYS A 48 1.95 -24.77 11.06
N THR A 49 0.69 -25.11 10.81
CA THR A 49 -0.45 -24.21 10.98
C THR A 49 -0.59 -23.76 12.43
N LYS A 50 -0.41 -24.67 13.40
CA LYS A 50 -0.39 -24.31 14.83
C LYS A 50 0.75 -23.36 15.19
N ALA A 51 1.95 -23.59 14.66
CA ALA A 51 3.07 -22.68 14.88
C ALA A 51 2.78 -21.27 14.32
N LEU A 52 2.28 -21.20 13.07
CA LEU A 52 1.91 -19.93 12.43
C LEU A 52 0.77 -19.21 13.18
N TRP A 53 -0.19 -19.96 13.75
CA TRP A 53 -1.27 -19.40 14.57
C TRP A 53 -0.71 -18.64 15.79
N THR A 54 0.21 -19.27 16.52
CA THR A 54 0.86 -18.66 17.68
C THR A 54 1.75 -17.49 17.27
N GLU A 55 2.54 -17.62 16.20
CA GLU A 55 3.39 -16.54 15.68
C GLU A 55 2.59 -15.31 15.23
N ALA A 56 1.42 -15.52 14.62
CA ALA A 56 0.51 -14.46 14.19
C ALA A 56 -0.33 -13.85 15.33
N GLY A 57 -0.24 -14.42 16.55
CA GLY A 57 -0.95 -13.94 17.73
C GLY A 57 -2.47 -14.02 17.56
N LEU A 58 -2.98 -15.07 16.91
CA LEU A 58 -4.40 -15.17 16.55
C LEU A 58 -5.32 -15.44 17.76
N ASP A 59 -4.77 -15.77 18.92
CA ASP A 59 -5.52 -16.00 20.16
C ASP A 59 -6.29 -14.75 20.65
N LYS A 60 -5.80 -13.55 20.31
CA LYS A 60 -6.40 -12.26 20.68
C LYS A 60 -6.96 -11.51 19.46
N PHE A 61 -7.28 -12.23 18.40
CA PHE A 61 -7.60 -11.64 17.09
C PHE A 61 -9.05 -11.15 17.03
N SER A 62 -9.23 -9.84 16.98
CA SER A 62 -10.53 -9.21 16.88
C SER A 62 -11.19 -9.45 15.51
N THR A 63 -12.51 -9.31 15.43
CA THR A 63 -13.24 -9.36 14.14
C THR A 63 -12.78 -8.26 13.18
N GLU A 64 -12.42 -7.08 13.71
CA GLU A 64 -11.90 -5.98 12.90
C GLU A 64 -10.51 -6.32 12.33
N ASP A 65 -9.65 -6.94 13.12
CA ASP A 65 -8.35 -7.41 12.66
C ASP A 65 -8.48 -8.48 11.57
N GLN A 66 -9.48 -9.37 11.68
CA GLN A 66 -9.79 -10.35 10.64
C GLN A 66 -10.17 -9.66 9.32
N LEU A 67 -11.02 -8.63 9.39
CA LEU A 67 -11.44 -7.86 8.23
C LEU A 67 -10.24 -7.15 7.58
N VAL A 68 -9.39 -6.51 8.40
CA VAL A 68 -8.14 -5.89 7.96
C VAL A 68 -7.30 -6.88 7.17
N VAL A 69 -7.00 -8.04 7.75
CA VAL A 69 -6.14 -9.03 7.08
C VAL A 69 -6.81 -9.57 5.81
N ARG A 70 -8.13 -9.79 5.83
CA ARG A 70 -8.88 -10.23 4.65
C ARG A 70 -8.80 -9.20 3.51
N LEU A 71 -8.96 -7.91 3.81
CA LEU A 71 -8.82 -6.84 2.82
C LEU A 71 -7.42 -6.83 2.23
N VAL A 72 -6.38 -6.90 3.07
CA VAL A 72 -4.98 -6.89 2.61
C VAL A 72 -4.66 -8.11 1.74
N VAL A 73 -5.10 -9.31 2.13
CA VAL A 73 -4.92 -10.54 1.34
C VAL A 73 -5.68 -10.44 0.01
N GLY A 74 -6.86 -9.83 0.01
CA GLY A 74 -7.73 -9.67 -1.15
C GLY A 74 -7.29 -8.60 -2.16
N LEU A 75 -6.31 -7.74 -1.82
CA LEU A 75 -5.80 -6.74 -2.75
C LEU A 75 -5.16 -7.40 -3.98
N MET A 76 -5.66 -7.04 -5.16
CA MET A 76 -5.11 -7.48 -6.45
C MET A 76 -3.83 -6.73 -6.83
N ASP A 77 -3.78 -5.42 -6.56
CA ASP A 77 -2.59 -4.60 -6.80
C ASP A 77 -1.48 -4.99 -5.81
N ARG A 78 -0.42 -5.60 -6.33
CA ARG A 78 0.73 -6.06 -5.55
C ARG A 78 1.60 -4.93 -5.03
N ASN A 79 1.60 -3.77 -5.70
CA ASN A 79 2.36 -2.61 -5.23
C ASN A 79 1.66 -1.97 -4.04
N LEU A 80 0.35 -1.77 -4.12
CA LEU A 80 -0.46 -1.32 -2.99
C LEU A 80 -0.38 -2.30 -1.82
N GLN A 81 -0.51 -3.61 -2.08
CA GLN A 81 -0.40 -4.64 -1.05
C GLN A 81 0.96 -4.57 -0.32
N LYS A 82 2.06 -4.39 -1.05
CA LYS A 82 3.41 -4.21 -0.47
C LYS A 82 3.50 -2.96 0.40
N GLU A 83 2.94 -1.84 -0.06
CA GLU A 83 2.93 -0.60 0.72
C GLU A 83 2.12 -0.73 2.02
N VAL A 84 0.99 -1.43 1.96
CA VAL A 84 0.16 -1.70 3.14
C VAL A 84 0.86 -2.63 4.13
N LEU A 85 1.59 -3.65 3.63
CA LEU A 85 2.35 -4.59 4.46
C LEU A 85 3.56 -3.97 5.17
N LYS A 86 4.07 -2.82 4.70
CA LYS A 86 5.11 -2.05 5.39
C LYS A 86 4.60 -1.34 6.64
N MET A 87 3.29 -1.21 6.80
CA MET A 87 2.71 -0.61 8.00
C MET A 87 2.80 -1.59 9.17
N SER A 88 3.24 -1.12 10.34
CA SER A 88 3.55 -1.95 11.50
C SER A 88 2.30 -2.52 12.18
N ASN A 89 1.23 -1.72 12.32
CA ASN A 89 -0.05 -2.16 12.87
C ASN A 89 -1.19 -1.24 12.41
N PRO A 90 -1.59 -1.32 11.13
CA PRO A 90 -2.60 -0.41 10.60
C PRO A 90 -4.00 -0.81 11.09
N THR A 91 -4.81 0.19 11.43
CA THR A 91 -6.25 0.00 11.69
C THR A 91 -7.02 -0.13 10.38
N LEU A 92 -8.30 -0.54 10.46
CA LEU A 92 -9.18 -0.59 9.30
C LEU A 92 -9.29 0.78 8.60
N LYS A 93 -9.31 1.85 9.39
CA LYS A 93 -9.35 3.23 8.89
C LYS A 93 -8.09 3.56 8.10
N ASP A 94 -6.91 3.24 8.63
CA ASP A 94 -5.63 3.54 7.97
C ASP A 94 -5.50 2.82 6.63
N ILE A 95 -5.92 1.55 6.57
CA ILE A 95 -5.90 0.77 5.32
C ILE A 95 -6.85 1.39 4.31
N ARG A 96 -8.06 1.75 4.73
CA ARG A 96 -9.06 2.37 3.85
C ARG A 96 -8.54 3.69 3.27
N GLU A 97 -8.00 4.56 4.12
CA GLU A 97 -7.43 5.84 3.69
C GLU A 97 -6.27 5.64 2.71
N LYS A 98 -5.38 4.67 2.98
CA LYS A 98 -4.27 4.34 2.10
C LYS A 98 -4.74 3.83 0.74
N CYS A 99 -5.73 2.94 0.70
CA CYS A 99 -6.30 2.41 -0.55
C CYS A 99 -6.98 3.51 -1.37
N LEU A 100 -7.82 4.35 -0.74
CA LEU A 100 -8.49 5.45 -1.42
C LEU A 100 -7.49 6.48 -1.96
N SER A 101 -6.43 6.78 -1.20
CA SER A 101 -5.35 7.66 -1.65
C SER A 101 -4.63 7.09 -2.87
N TRP A 102 -4.41 5.77 -2.91
CA TRP A 102 -3.78 5.08 -4.03
C TRP A 102 -4.65 5.13 -5.31
N GLU A 103 -5.94 4.86 -5.18
CA GLU A 103 -6.90 4.95 -6.29
C GLU A 103 -6.96 6.38 -6.87
N ALA A 104 -7.02 7.39 -5.99
CA ALA A 104 -7.00 8.79 -6.40
C ALA A 104 -5.69 9.20 -7.10
N ALA A 105 -4.56 8.59 -6.72
CA ALA A 105 -3.28 8.82 -7.39
C ALA A 105 -3.23 8.17 -8.78
N GLY A 106 -3.76 6.96 -8.93
CA GLY A 106 -3.88 6.29 -10.23
C GLY A 106 -4.71 7.08 -11.23
N ILE A 107 -5.91 7.53 -10.83
CA ILE A 107 -6.78 8.36 -11.67
C ILE A 107 -6.07 9.65 -12.12
N LYS A 108 -5.29 10.28 -11.23
CA LYS A 108 -4.52 11.49 -11.56
C LYS A 108 -3.41 11.21 -12.57
N GLN A 109 -2.73 10.07 -12.46
CA GLN A 109 -1.70 9.67 -13.43
C GLN A 109 -2.33 9.41 -14.80
N ASP A 110 -3.42 8.64 -14.86
CA ASP A 110 -4.15 8.37 -16.10
C ASP A 110 -4.66 9.66 -16.77
N LEU A 111 -5.12 10.63 -15.99
CA LEU A 111 -5.52 11.96 -16.46
C LEU A 111 -4.36 12.79 -17.01
N LEU A 112 -3.15 12.64 -16.46
CA LEU A 112 -1.95 13.32 -16.98
C LEU A 112 -1.48 12.65 -18.27
N ASP A 113 -1.54 11.32 -18.33
CA ASP A 113 -1.11 10.53 -19.49
C ASP A 113 -2.08 10.66 -20.67
N CYS A 114 -3.38 10.84 -20.41
CA CYS A 114 -4.41 11.08 -21.43
C CYS A 114 -4.51 12.55 -21.88
N LYS A 115 -3.80 13.49 -21.26
CA LYS A 115 -3.75 14.87 -21.80
C LYS A 115 -2.88 14.87 -23.05
N PRO A 116 -3.42 15.22 -24.24
CA PRO A 116 -2.61 15.29 -25.43
C PRO A 116 -1.52 16.35 -25.23
N LYS A 117 -0.29 16.04 -25.66
CA LYS A 117 0.95 16.86 -25.56
C LYS A 117 0.88 18.20 -26.34
N ILE A 118 -0.24 18.91 -26.33
CA ILE A 118 -0.48 20.07 -27.20
C ILE A 118 0.02 21.39 -26.57
N LEU A 119 0.47 21.41 -25.31
CA LEU A 119 0.76 22.67 -24.60
C LEU A 119 2.20 22.87 -24.12
N GLN A 120 3.19 22.08 -24.55
CA GLN A 120 4.61 22.34 -24.18
C GLN A 120 5.49 22.90 -25.30
N THR A 121 4.96 23.12 -26.52
CA THR A 121 5.76 23.60 -27.66
C THR A 121 5.59 25.09 -28.00
N GLN A 122 4.95 25.90 -27.16
CA GLN A 122 4.71 27.34 -27.45
C GLN A 122 5.60 28.29 -26.64
N ALA A 123 6.81 27.88 -26.25
CA ALA A 123 7.75 28.73 -25.50
C ALA A 123 9.15 28.90 -26.12
N LYS A 124 9.38 28.37 -27.31
CA LYS A 124 10.62 28.60 -28.07
C LYS A 124 10.25 28.92 -29.50
N ASP A 125 10.00 30.20 -29.75
CA ASP A 125 10.16 30.92 -31.03
C ASP A 125 9.30 32.18 -30.99
N ILE A 126 9.71 33.14 -30.15
CA ILE A 126 9.27 34.53 -30.28
C ILE A 126 10.40 35.26 -30.99
N PRO A 127 10.33 35.50 -32.31
CA PRO A 127 11.22 36.46 -32.95
C PRO A 127 11.00 37.83 -32.30
N LYS A 128 12.09 38.42 -31.83
CA LYS A 128 12.12 39.74 -31.21
C LYS A 128 11.67 40.78 -32.24
N GLY A 129 10.38 41.14 -32.21
CA GLY A 129 9.91 42.34 -32.88
C GLY A 129 8.60 42.19 -33.64
N VAL A 130 7.48 41.98 -32.96
CA VAL A 130 6.18 42.48 -33.45
C VAL A 130 5.34 42.92 -32.25
N ARG A 131 5.17 44.23 -32.12
CA ARG A 131 4.34 44.88 -31.11
C ARG A 131 2.93 45.05 -31.68
N VAL A 132 2.03 44.07 -31.57
CA VAL A 132 0.64 44.24 -32.05
C VAL A 132 -0.39 43.56 -31.13
N LEU A 133 -1.17 44.42 -30.46
CA LEU A 133 -2.57 44.27 -30.02
C LEU A 133 -2.97 43.13 -29.07
N LYS A 134 -2.84 43.43 -27.76
CA LYS A 134 -3.82 43.02 -26.74
C LYS A 134 -5.20 43.55 -27.15
N LYS A 135 -6.13 42.72 -27.66
CA LYS A 135 -7.60 42.93 -27.57
C LYS A 135 -8.44 41.86 -28.28
N VAL A 136 -8.24 40.58 -28.05
CA VAL A 136 -9.33 39.60 -28.27
C VAL A 136 -9.13 38.49 -27.25
N TRP A 137 -9.89 38.51 -26.17
CA TRP A 137 -10.28 37.35 -25.33
C TRP A 137 -11.11 37.91 -24.16
N SER A 138 -12.30 38.41 -24.50
CA SER A 138 -13.30 38.84 -23.51
C SER A 138 -14.74 38.55 -23.97
N LYS A 139 -14.96 37.91 -25.13
CA LYS A 139 -16.31 37.70 -25.68
C LYS A 139 -16.75 36.26 -25.88
N SER A 140 -15.92 35.25 -25.60
CA SER A 140 -16.32 33.84 -25.87
C SER A 140 -16.81 33.02 -24.67
N CYS A 141 -16.95 33.61 -23.47
CA CYS A 141 -17.47 32.91 -22.27
C CYS A 141 -18.82 33.41 -21.76
N LYS A 142 -19.59 34.20 -22.53
CA LYS A 142 -20.90 34.72 -22.08
C LYS A 142 -22.12 34.12 -22.79
N GLN A 143 -21.97 33.06 -23.58
CA GLN A 143 -23.08 32.55 -24.41
C GLN A 143 -23.45 31.07 -24.18
N VAL A 144 -23.12 30.50 -23.01
CA VAL A 144 -23.53 29.14 -22.62
C VAL A 144 -24.07 29.12 -21.18
N MET A 145 -24.83 30.14 -20.77
CA MET A 145 -25.63 30.11 -19.53
C MET A 145 -26.96 30.87 -19.67
N SER A 146 -27.62 30.76 -20.81
CA SER A 146 -29.05 31.10 -20.98
C SER A 146 -29.57 30.47 -22.27
N SER A 147 -29.91 29.19 -22.21
CA SER A 147 -30.94 28.53 -23.01
C SER A 147 -31.29 27.21 -22.31
#